data_AF-S3YC14-F1
#
_entry.id   AF-S3YC14-F1
#
_cell.length_a   1.000
_cell.length_b   1.000
_cell.length_c   1.000
_cell.angle_alpha   90.00
_cell.angle_beta   90.00
_cell.angle_gamma   90.00
#
_symmetry.space_group_name_H-M   'P 1'
#
loop_
_entity.id
_entity.type
_entity.pdbx_description
1 polymer ?
#
loop_
_entity_poly.entity_id
_entity_poly.type
_entity_poly.pdbx_seq_one_letter_code
_entity_poly.pdbx_strand_id
1 'polypeptide(L)'
;MVRSVPPGQQRPAVPYSGYVKLSDRARRGILQWTISLVLLGALAGTVAVLGGFEPVHTPPGYVQPGEPQRTTRWEFRVDRAELATKDYSDEKVLRVWFTLTNLWEETLSRPGDRIVAVSVGDELVQELIWRDANGGTISMDPGVPRRVVAQVKATELPQTGDEVTVRLGDESESTGLVSHGWALGREINAVKLTVEQG
;
A
#
# COMPACT_ATOMS: atom_id res chain seq x y z
N MET A 1 59.52 -41.94 -61.24
CA MET A 1 60.90 -41.43 -61.12
C MET A 1 60.89 -40.20 -60.24
N VAL A 2 61.66 -40.25 -59.16
CA VAL A 2 61.69 -39.29 -58.04
C VAL A 2 62.17 -37.92 -58.53
N ARG A 3 61.39 -36.87 -58.30
CA ARG A 3 61.86 -35.48 -58.36
C ARG A 3 62.02 -34.95 -56.94
N SER A 4 63.28 -34.67 -56.60
CA SER A 4 63.77 -34.12 -55.35
C SER A 4 63.25 -32.70 -55.12
N VAL A 5 62.75 -32.44 -53.91
CA VAL A 5 62.35 -31.12 -53.43
C VAL A 5 63.57 -30.43 -52.81
N PRO A 6 63.93 -29.20 -53.20
CA PRO A 6 65.04 -28.46 -52.61
C PRO A 6 64.67 -27.93 -51.19
N PRO A 7 65.64 -27.84 -50.27
CA PRO A 7 65.40 -27.36 -48.92
C PRO A 7 65.32 -25.83 -48.92
N GLY A 8 64.16 -25.30 -48.52
CA GLY A 8 63.95 -23.87 -48.46
C GLY A 8 62.85 -23.52 -47.48
N GLN A 9 63.27 -22.91 -46.37
CA GLN A 9 62.47 -22.13 -45.42
C GLN A 9 61.60 -22.93 -44.44
N GLN A 10 62.19 -23.06 -43.25
CA GLN A 10 61.54 -23.31 -41.97
C GLN A 10 60.19 -22.58 -41.87
N ARG A 11 59.12 -23.32 -41.58
CA ARG A 11 57.91 -22.75 -40.99
C ARG A 11 58.11 -22.70 -39.47
N PRO A 12 58.29 -21.53 -38.85
CA PRO A 12 58.02 -21.44 -37.43
C PRO A 12 56.51 -21.49 -37.22
N ALA A 13 56.08 -22.37 -36.31
CA ALA A 13 54.72 -22.38 -35.79
C ALA A 13 54.39 -21.00 -35.20
N VAL A 14 53.31 -20.39 -35.69
CA VAL A 14 52.73 -19.19 -35.07
C VAL A 14 51.65 -19.69 -34.10
N PRO A 15 51.85 -19.65 -32.77
CA PRO A 15 50.76 -19.86 -31.84
C PRO A 15 49.88 -18.61 -31.84
N TYR A 16 48.59 -18.79 -32.13
CA TYR A 16 47.56 -17.80 -31.82
C TYR A 16 47.50 -17.58 -30.29
N SER A 17 47.86 -16.39 -29.84
CA SER A 17 47.46 -15.87 -28.53
C SER A 17 47.39 -14.36 -28.61
N GLY A 18 46.30 -13.86 -29.20
CA GLY A 18 45.99 -12.43 -29.26
C GLY A 18 45.44 -11.94 -27.93
N TYR A 19 46.30 -11.74 -26.93
CA TYR A 19 45.95 -10.85 -25.82
C TYR A 19 46.25 -9.41 -26.25
N VAL A 20 45.21 -8.66 -26.61
CA VAL A 20 45.33 -7.20 -26.83
C VAL A 20 45.66 -6.55 -25.49
N LYS A 21 46.93 -6.17 -25.28
CA LYS A 21 47.33 -5.32 -24.16
C LYS A 21 46.74 -3.93 -24.38
N LEU A 22 45.73 -3.59 -23.59
CA LEU A 22 45.22 -2.21 -23.47
C LEU A 22 46.37 -1.28 -23.07
N SER A 23 46.61 -0.24 -23.88
CA SER A 23 47.64 0.76 -23.61
C SER A 23 47.34 1.55 -22.33
N ASP A 24 48.38 2.08 -21.66
CA ASP A 24 48.23 2.86 -20.42
C ASP A 24 47.37 4.13 -20.59
N ARG A 25 47.15 4.57 -21.83
CA ARG A 25 46.23 5.65 -22.17
C ARG A 25 44.76 5.19 -22.09
N ALA A 26 44.47 3.98 -22.58
CA ALA A 26 43.14 3.38 -22.47
C ALA A 26 42.79 3.03 -21.02
N ARG A 27 43.75 2.53 -20.23
CA ARG A 27 43.56 2.31 -18.78
C ARG A 27 43.22 3.58 -18.03
N ARG A 28 43.91 4.70 -18.32
CA ARG A 28 43.61 6.00 -17.71
C ARG A 28 42.24 6.54 -18.12
N GLY A 29 41.87 6.40 -19.39
CA GLY A 29 40.54 6.81 -19.88
C GLY A 29 39.40 6.03 -19.21
N ILE A 30 39.55 4.71 -19.05
CA ILE A 30 38.56 3.86 -18.38
C ILE A 30 38.43 4.21 -16.90
N LEU A 31 39.56 4.43 -16.20
CA LEU A 31 39.58 4.79 -14.78
C LEU A 31 38.88 6.15 -14.53
N GLN A 32 39.12 7.12 -15.41
CA GLN A 32 38.53 8.45 -15.32
C GLN A 32 37.02 8.42 -15.60
N TRP A 33 36.58 7.54 -16.52
CA TRP A 33 35.16 7.29 -16.79
C TRP A 33 34.45 6.64 -15.59
N THR A 34 35.09 5.66 -14.94
CA THR A 34 34.53 5.00 -13.75
C THR A 34 34.43 5.96 -12.56
N ILE A 35 35.45 6.78 -12.31
CA ILE A 35 35.41 7.80 -11.25
C ILE A 35 34.29 8.82 -11.50
N SER A 36 34.08 9.22 -12.76
CA SER A 36 33.01 10.16 -13.12
C SER A 36 31.62 9.57 -12.86
N LEU A 37 31.41 8.29 -13.18
CA LEU A 37 30.16 7.58 -12.89
C LEU A 37 29.90 7.43 -11.39
N VAL A 38 30.94 7.13 -10.59
CA VAL A 38 30.82 7.01 -9.13
C VAL A 38 30.49 8.36 -8.50
N LEU A 39 31.11 9.45 -8.97
CA LEU A 39 30.81 10.81 -8.49
C LEU A 39 29.40 11.26 -8.87
N LEU A 40 28.92 10.97 -10.09
CA LEU A 40 27.55 11.25 -10.51
C LEU A 40 26.53 10.42 -9.73
N GLY A 41 26.81 9.14 -9.49
CA GLY A 41 25.99 8.26 -8.65
C GLY A 41 25.95 8.72 -7.19
N ALA A 42 27.07 9.20 -6.65
CA ALA A 42 27.14 9.75 -5.30
C ALA A 42 26.36 11.07 -5.18
N LEU A 43 26.45 11.96 -6.18
CA LEU A 43 25.68 13.22 -6.22
C LEU A 43 24.18 12.99 -6.34
N ALA A 44 23.74 12.10 -7.23
CA ALA A 44 22.34 11.69 -7.33
C ALA A 44 21.85 10.98 -6.06
N GLY A 45 22.71 10.18 -5.43
CA GLY A 45 22.46 9.56 -4.13
C GLY A 45 22.30 10.58 -3.00
N THR A 46 23.12 11.64 -2.95
CA THR A 46 22.96 12.70 -1.94
C THR A 46 21.74 13.58 -2.15
N VAL A 47 21.30 13.82 -3.39
CA VAL A 47 20.03 14.54 -3.63
C VAL A 47 18.83 13.69 -3.21
N ALA A 48 18.89 12.37 -3.41
CA ALA A 48 17.89 11.44 -2.88
C ALA A 48 17.90 11.35 -1.35
N VAL A 49 19.07 11.45 -0.70
CA VAL A 49 19.22 11.37 0.78
C VAL A 49 18.90 12.69 1.49
N LEU A 50 19.04 13.86 0.85
CA LEU A 50 18.81 15.16 1.50
C LEU A 50 17.56 15.91 1.04
N GLY A 51 16.86 15.45 -0.01
CA GLY A 51 15.66 16.14 -0.51
C GLY A 51 14.67 15.26 -1.25
N GLY A 52 14.82 13.94 -1.20
CA GLY A 52 13.85 13.00 -1.77
C GLY A 52 12.61 13.01 -0.91
N PHE A 53 11.56 13.71 -1.37
CA PHE A 53 10.14 13.59 -1.04
C PHE A 53 9.80 12.44 -0.06
N GLU A 54 10.16 12.57 1.21
CA GLU A 54 9.39 11.89 2.24
C GLU A 54 8.03 12.56 2.15
N PRO A 55 6.95 11.82 1.83
CA PRO A 55 5.63 12.40 1.93
C PRO A 55 5.53 12.88 3.36
N VAL A 56 5.50 14.21 3.57
CA VAL A 56 5.37 14.85 4.88
C VAL A 56 4.39 13.99 5.64
N HIS A 57 4.85 13.29 6.68
CA HIS A 57 4.02 12.48 7.54
C HIS A 57 3.13 13.45 8.31
N THR A 58 2.17 14.07 7.62
CA THR A 58 1.05 14.75 8.22
C THR A 58 0.40 13.68 9.07
N PRO A 59 0.43 13.83 10.41
CA PRO A 59 -0.29 12.93 11.28
C PRO A 59 -1.75 12.91 10.81
N PRO A 60 -2.42 11.75 10.81
CA PRO A 60 -3.82 11.69 10.43
C PRO A 60 -4.62 12.68 11.29
N GLY A 61 -5.46 13.48 10.63
CA GLY A 61 -6.31 14.46 11.31
C GLY A 61 -7.49 13.77 11.98
N TYR A 62 -7.94 14.32 13.11
CA TYR A 62 -9.27 13.98 13.61
C TYR A 62 -10.31 14.85 12.92
N VAL A 63 -11.32 14.22 12.35
CA VAL A 63 -12.45 14.88 11.68
C VAL A 63 -13.75 14.61 12.43
N GLN A 64 -14.76 15.45 12.21
CA GLN A 64 -16.02 15.33 12.95
C GLN A 64 -16.88 14.18 12.39
N PRO A 65 -17.68 13.52 13.25
CA PRO A 65 -18.72 12.60 12.77
C PRO A 65 -19.64 13.28 11.77
N GLY A 66 -20.02 12.57 10.70
CA GLY A 66 -20.85 13.09 9.62
C GLY A 66 -20.09 13.90 8.56
N GLU A 67 -18.80 14.18 8.74
CA GLU A 67 -17.99 14.87 7.73
C GLU A 67 -17.53 13.90 6.63
N PRO A 68 -17.74 14.21 5.33
CA PRO A 68 -17.33 13.34 4.24
C PRO A 68 -15.80 13.30 4.08
N GLN A 69 -15.25 12.09 4.02
CA GLN A 69 -13.83 11.79 3.88
C GLN A 69 -13.59 11.05 2.58
N ARG A 70 -12.69 11.55 1.74
CA ARG A 70 -12.40 10.95 0.45
C ARG A 70 -11.06 10.21 0.47
N THR A 71 -11.08 9.01 -0.07
CA THR A 71 -9.91 8.19 -0.44
C THR A 71 -9.86 8.12 -1.96
N THR A 72 -8.91 7.36 -2.50
CA THR A 72 -8.82 7.11 -3.95
C THR A 72 -10.09 6.49 -4.52
N ARG A 73 -10.70 5.50 -3.84
CA ARG A 73 -11.86 4.77 -4.38
C ARG A 73 -13.17 4.97 -3.64
N TRP A 74 -13.16 5.61 -2.48
CA TRP A 74 -14.36 5.78 -1.66
C TRP A 74 -14.51 7.17 -1.11
N GLU A 75 -15.76 7.58 -0.98
CA GLU A 75 -16.17 8.60 -0.02
C GLU A 75 -16.83 7.91 1.18
N PHE A 76 -16.28 8.17 2.36
CA PHE A 76 -16.79 7.71 3.64
C PHE A 76 -17.47 8.87 4.36
N ARG A 77 -18.63 8.63 4.94
CA ARG A 77 -19.17 9.44 6.02
C ARG A 77 -19.41 8.52 7.21
N VAL A 78 -18.67 8.75 8.28
CA VAL A 78 -18.82 7.98 9.52
C VAL A 78 -19.86 8.68 10.38
N ASP A 79 -21.02 8.07 10.55
CA ASP A 79 -22.19 8.75 11.09
C ASP A 79 -22.27 8.64 12.62
N ARG A 80 -22.28 7.41 13.15
CA ARG A 80 -22.41 7.13 14.59
C ARG A 80 -21.96 5.72 14.96
N ALA A 81 -21.75 5.49 16.26
CA ALA A 81 -21.52 4.16 16.83
C ALA A 81 -22.59 3.86 17.89
N GLU A 82 -23.14 2.65 17.87
CA GLU A 82 -24.15 2.22 18.85
C GLU A 82 -23.87 0.79 19.33
N LEU A 83 -24.16 0.54 20.61
CA LEU A 83 -24.19 -0.80 21.17
C LEU A 83 -25.61 -1.35 21.02
N ALA A 84 -25.75 -2.41 20.24
CA ALA A 84 -27.04 -3.04 19.95
C ALA A 84 -27.00 -4.52 20.34
N THR A 85 -28.17 -5.14 20.44
CA THR A 85 -28.26 -6.60 20.48
C THR A 85 -28.25 -7.15 19.05
N LYS A 86 -27.55 -8.25 18.82
CA LYS A 86 -27.53 -8.95 17.53
C LYS A 86 -28.88 -9.60 17.27
N ASP A 87 -29.36 -9.52 16.04
CA ASP A 87 -30.68 -10.04 15.70
C ASP A 87 -30.76 -11.54 16.03
N TYR A 88 -31.85 -11.94 16.70
CA TYR A 88 -32.12 -13.32 17.12
C TYR A 88 -31.09 -13.93 18.10
N SER A 89 -30.33 -13.10 18.81
CA SER A 89 -29.40 -13.50 19.87
C SER A 89 -29.49 -12.51 21.04
N ASP A 90 -29.03 -12.89 22.23
CA ASP A 90 -28.82 -11.95 23.34
C ASP A 90 -27.41 -11.31 23.33
N GLU A 91 -26.59 -11.69 22.34
CA GLU A 91 -25.23 -11.19 22.14
C GLU A 91 -25.25 -9.68 21.81
N LYS A 92 -24.47 -8.89 22.58
CA LYS A 92 -24.23 -7.48 22.25
C LYS A 92 -23.23 -7.37 21.11
N VAL A 93 -23.42 -6.36 20.27
CA VAL A 93 -22.53 -6.02 19.16
C VAL A 93 -22.37 -4.52 19.07
N LEU A 94 -21.15 -4.07 18.75
CA LEU A 94 -20.90 -2.68 18.36
C LEU A 94 -21.22 -2.53 16.88
N ARG A 95 -22.12 -1.61 16.55
CA ARG A 95 -22.49 -1.23 15.19
C ARG A 95 -21.94 0.16 14.89
N VAL A 96 -21.13 0.27 13.85
CA VAL A 96 -20.68 1.57 13.33
C VAL A 96 -21.40 1.83 12.02
N TRP A 97 -22.07 2.97 11.95
CA TRP A 97 -22.87 3.40 10.81
C TRP A 97 -22.04 4.25 9.86
N PHE A 98 -22.13 3.91 8.57
CA PHE A 98 -21.47 4.64 7.51
C PHE A 98 -22.45 4.98 6.40
N THR A 99 -22.16 6.08 5.71
CA THR A 99 -22.58 6.28 4.32
C THR A 99 -21.36 6.13 3.43
N LEU A 100 -21.41 5.17 2.50
CA LEU A 100 -20.32 4.88 1.56
C LEU A 100 -20.73 5.23 0.14
N THR A 101 -19.85 5.89 -0.59
CA THR A 101 -19.99 6.06 -2.04
C THR A 101 -18.75 5.47 -2.71
N ASN A 102 -18.96 4.48 -3.57
CA ASN A 102 -17.89 3.98 -4.43
C ASN A 102 -17.61 5.02 -5.52
N LEU A 103 -16.37 5.53 -5.60
CA LEU A 103 -15.94 6.54 -6.56
C LEU A 103 -15.27 5.94 -7.79
N TRP A 104 -15.09 4.61 -7.84
CA TRP A 104 -14.30 3.94 -8.87
C TRP A 104 -15.11 2.84 -9.59
N GLU A 105 -15.19 2.93 -10.91
CA GLU A 105 -16.07 2.07 -11.73
C GLU A 105 -15.74 0.58 -11.64
N GLU A 106 -14.47 0.23 -11.46
CA GLU A 106 -14.01 -1.16 -11.39
C GLU A 106 -14.12 -1.79 -10.00
N THR A 107 -14.47 -1.00 -8.98
CA THR A 107 -14.59 -1.49 -7.61
C THR A 107 -15.95 -2.15 -7.43
N LEU A 108 -16.00 -3.48 -7.49
CA LEU A 108 -17.23 -4.24 -7.29
C LEU A 108 -17.36 -4.81 -5.87
N SER A 109 -16.33 -4.65 -5.04
CA SER A 109 -16.25 -5.18 -3.69
C SER A 109 -16.35 -4.07 -2.65
N ARG A 110 -16.88 -4.39 -1.47
CA ARG A 110 -16.86 -3.53 -0.27
C ARG A 110 -15.44 -3.09 0.14
N PRO A 111 -15.30 -2.00 0.91
CA PRO A 111 -14.01 -1.64 1.51
C PRO A 111 -13.47 -2.81 2.34
N GLY A 112 -12.19 -3.12 2.19
CA GLY A 112 -11.53 -4.12 3.01
C GLY A 112 -11.25 -3.61 4.42
N ASP A 113 -10.99 -4.55 5.32
CA ASP A 113 -10.58 -4.38 6.73
C ASP A 113 -9.33 -3.51 6.93
N ARG A 114 -8.60 -3.26 5.84
CA ARG A 114 -7.40 -2.44 5.82
C ARG A 114 -7.66 -1.01 5.32
N ILE A 115 -8.87 -0.71 4.85
CA ILE A 115 -9.26 0.65 4.46
C ILE A 115 -9.98 1.32 5.63
N VAL A 116 -10.76 0.53 6.38
CA VAL A 116 -11.47 0.98 7.57
C VAL A 116 -11.03 0.11 8.74
N ALA A 117 -10.52 0.76 9.79
CA ALA A 117 -10.16 0.11 11.04
C ALA A 117 -10.91 0.76 12.20
N VAL A 118 -11.36 -0.04 13.17
CA VAL A 118 -12.05 0.47 14.37
C VAL A 118 -11.20 0.12 15.58
N SER A 119 -11.00 1.07 16.48
CA SER A 119 -10.32 0.83 17.76
C SER A 119 -11.32 1.01 18.91
N VAL A 120 -11.34 0.03 19.81
CA VAL A 120 -12.13 0.01 21.04
C VAL A 120 -11.15 0.01 22.21
N GLY A 121 -11.05 1.13 22.93
CA GLY A 121 -9.95 1.32 23.87
C GLY A 121 -8.59 1.19 23.17
N ASP A 122 -7.75 0.29 23.68
CA ASP A 122 -6.43 -0.01 23.09
C ASP A 122 -6.46 -1.15 22.05
N GLU A 123 -7.60 -1.84 21.88
CA GLU A 123 -7.75 -2.95 20.94
C GLU A 123 -8.05 -2.44 19.54
N LEU A 124 -7.16 -2.73 18.59
CA LEU A 124 -7.42 -2.52 17.16
C LEU A 124 -8.24 -3.68 16.61
N VAL A 125 -9.48 -3.39 16.21
CA VAL A 125 -10.36 -4.34 15.55
C VAL A 125 -10.13 -4.30 14.05
N GLN A 126 -9.74 -5.45 13.51
CA GLN A 126 -9.48 -5.63 12.08
C GLN A 126 -10.67 -6.27 11.35
N GLU A 127 -11.46 -7.14 12.00
CA GLU A 127 -12.55 -7.84 11.31
C GLU A 127 -13.85 -7.03 11.36
N LEU A 128 -14.30 -6.50 10.21
CA LEU A 128 -15.55 -5.77 10.05
C LEU A 128 -16.56 -6.56 9.21
N ILE A 129 -17.74 -6.82 9.77
CA ILE A 129 -18.82 -7.49 9.04
C ILE A 129 -19.77 -6.43 8.49
N TRP A 130 -19.62 -6.13 7.21
CA TRP A 130 -20.44 -5.15 6.50
C TRP A 130 -21.82 -5.71 6.13
N ARG A 131 -22.87 -4.93 6.44
CA ARG A 131 -24.26 -5.16 6.03
C ARG A 131 -24.88 -3.86 5.51
N ASP A 132 -25.92 -3.97 4.70
CA ASP A 132 -26.75 -2.79 4.43
C ASP A 132 -27.45 -2.32 5.72
N ALA A 133 -28.00 -1.11 5.70
CA ALA A 133 -28.73 -0.53 6.83
C ALA A 133 -29.90 -1.38 7.36
N ASN A 134 -30.43 -2.29 6.54
CA ASN A 134 -31.54 -3.19 6.83
C ASN A 134 -31.09 -4.64 7.08
N GLY A 135 -29.79 -4.91 7.19
CA GLY A 135 -29.22 -6.23 7.47
C GLY A 135 -28.97 -7.13 6.25
N GLY A 136 -29.23 -6.66 5.03
CA GLY A 136 -29.03 -7.39 3.77
C GLY A 136 -27.65 -7.21 3.12
N THR A 137 -27.52 -7.73 1.90
CA THR A 137 -26.29 -7.66 1.09
C THR A 137 -26.12 -6.27 0.50
N ILE A 138 -24.89 -5.75 0.53
CA ILE A 138 -24.59 -4.41 0.00
C ILE A 138 -24.24 -4.49 -1.49
N SER A 139 -24.90 -3.68 -2.31
CA SER A 139 -24.43 -3.35 -3.67
C SER A 139 -23.54 -2.11 -3.62
N MET A 140 -22.41 -2.11 -4.34
CA MET A 140 -21.44 -1.01 -4.38
C MET A 140 -21.40 -0.32 -5.75
N ASP A 141 -22.58 -0.12 -6.35
CA ASP A 141 -22.71 0.58 -7.63
C ASP A 141 -21.96 1.93 -7.60
N PRO A 142 -21.07 2.19 -8.59
CA PRO A 142 -20.31 3.43 -8.63
C PRO A 142 -21.20 4.68 -8.59
N GLY A 143 -20.81 5.66 -7.80
CA GLY A 143 -21.48 6.94 -7.64
C GLY A 143 -22.78 6.90 -6.83
N VAL A 144 -23.23 5.74 -6.34
CA VAL A 144 -24.46 5.62 -5.55
C VAL A 144 -24.14 5.56 -4.06
N PRO A 145 -24.54 6.56 -3.25
CA PRO A 145 -24.35 6.52 -1.80
C PRO A 145 -25.20 5.42 -1.17
N ARG A 146 -24.59 4.62 -0.30
CA ARG A 146 -25.22 3.51 0.43
C ARG A 146 -25.04 3.69 1.92
N ARG A 147 -26.15 3.57 2.67
CA ARG A 147 -26.09 3.46 4.12
C ARG A 147 -25.79 2.02 4.49
N VAL A 148 -24.73 1.83 5.26
CA VAL A 148 -24.23 0.51 5.65
C VAL A 148 -23.89 0.50 7.14
N VAL A 149 -23.83 -0.70 7.70
CA VAL A 149 -23.44 -0.96 9.06
C VAL A 149 -22.24 -1.89 9.05
N ALA A 150 -21.17 -1.52 9.74
CA ALA A 150 -20.10 -2.43 10.09
C ALA A 150 -20.35 -2.96 11.50
N GLN A 151 -20.54 -4.27 11.64
CA GLN A 151 -20.51 -4.93 12.94
C GLN A 151 -19.05 -5.20 13.30
N VAL A 152 -18.65 -4.70 14.47
CA VAL A 152 -17.28 -4.75 14.98
C VAL A 152 -17.15 -5.96 15.89
N LYS A 153 -16.17 -6.83 15.60
CA LYS A 153 -15.86 -8.00 16.41
C LYS A 153 -14.68 -7.71 17.33
N ALA A 154 -14.96 -7.38 18.58
CA ALA A 154 -13.95 -7.10 19.61
C ALA A 154 -13.98 -8.16 20.71
N THR A 155 -12.86 -8.34 21.41
CA THR A 155 -12.79 -9.23 22.58
C THR A 155 -13.61 -8.66 23.72
N GLU A 156 -13.49 -7.36 23.94
CA GLU A 156 -14.29 -6.59 24.89
C GLU A 156 -15.04 -5.48 24.15
N LEU A 157 -16.35 -5.42 24.33
CA LEU A 157 -17.18 -4.38 23.74
C LEU A 157 -17.18 -3.13 24.62
N PRO A 158 -17.21 -1.93 24.01
CA PRO A 158 -17.34 -0.69 24.77
C PRO A 158 -18.74 -0.59 25.41
N GLN A 159 -18.84 0.22 26.45
CA GLN A 159 -20.11 0.57 27.10
C GLN A 159 -20.71 1.83 26.47
N THR A 160 -22.01 2.05 26.71
CA THR A 160 -22.66 3.31 26.32
C THR A 160 -21.95 4.50 27.00
N GLY A 161 -21.58 5.49 26.21
CA GLY A 161 -20.83 6.66 26.65
C GLY A 161 -19.31 6.57 26.42
N ASP A 162 -18.78 5.39 26.14
CA ASP A 162 -17.36 5.23 25.79
C ASP A 162 -17.05 5.84 24.42
N GLU A 163 -15.78 6.13 24.18
CA GLU A 163 -15.29 6.61 22.88
C GLU A 163 -14.71 5.46 22.07
N VAL A 164 -15.07 5.39 20.78
CA VAL A 164 -14.43 4.54 19.79
C VAL A 164 -13.82 5.38 18.68
N THR A 165 -12.70 4.93 18.12
CA THR A 165 -12.02 5.62 17.02
C THR A 165 -12.14 4.80 15.74
N VAL A 166 -12.64 5.42 14.68
CA VAL A 166 -12.69 4.85 13.33
C VAL A 166 -11.57 5.48 12.50
N ARG A 167 -10.58 4.69 12.12
CA ARG A 167 -9.45 5.12 11.28
C ARG A 167 -9.73 4.77 9.82
N LEU A 168 -9.48 5.73 8.94
CA LEU A 168 -9.63 5.59 7.51
C LEU A 168 -8.23 5.64 6.86
N GLY A 169 -7.93 4.65 6.04
CA GLY A 169 -6.71 4.58 5.23
C GLY A 169 -7.00 4.84 3.77
N ASP A 170 -6.05 5.45 3.06
CA ASP A 170 -6.10 5.48 1.60
C ASP A 170 -5.77 4.08 1.04
N GLU A 171 -6.03 3.86 -0.25
CA GLU A 171 -5.56 2.66 -0.93
C GLU A 171 -4.19 2.88 -1.56
N SER A 172 -3.22 2.02 -1.25
CA SER A 172 -1.97 1.95 -2.02
C SER A 172 -1.95 0.67 -2.85
N GLU A 173 -1.55 0.78 -4.12
CA GLU A 173 -1.25 -0.38 -4.94
C GLU A 173 -0.09 -1.15 -4.30
N SER A 174 -0.39 -2.35 -3.79
CA SER A 174 0.64 -3.29 -3.38
C SER A 174 1.27 -3.88 -4.63
N THR A 175 2.47 -3.43 -4.98
CA THR A 175 3.31 -4.04 -6.03
C THR A 175 4.00 -5.30 -5.50
N GLY A 176 3.19 -6.29 -5.07
CA GLY A 176 3.66 -7.60 -4.62
C GLY A 176 3.46 -8.69 -5.68
N LEU A 177 4.55 -9.34 -6.10
CA LEU A 177 4.60 -10.35 -7.19
C LEU A 177 3.73 -11.62 -6.99
N VAL A 178 3.14 -11.87 -5.82
CA VAL A 178 2.56 -13.19 -5.48
C VAL A 178 1.12 -13.12 -4.93
N SER A 179 0.58 -11.95 -4.62
CA SER A 179 -0.83 -11.83 -4.25
C SER A 179 -1.31 -10.39 -4.45
N HIS A 180 -2.41 -10.22 -5.19
CA HIS A 180 -3.17 -8.97 -5.21
C HIS A 180 -3.83 -8.78 -3.83
N GLY A 181 -3.05 -8.31 -2.87
CA GLY A 181 -3.49 -8.07 -1.50
C GLY A 181 -3.26 -6.62 -1.14
N TRP A 182 -4.35 -5.87 -0.90
CA TRP A 182 -4.32 -4.47 -0.53
C TRP A 182 -3.88 -4.34 0.94
N ALA A 183 -2.89 -3.51 1.24
CA ALA A 183 -2.46 -3.15 2.60
C ALA A 183 -3.23 -1.92 3.11
N LEU A 184 -3.18 -1.62 4.41
CA LEU A 184 -3.53 -0.28 4.89
C LEU A 184 -2.65 0.69 4.10
N GLY A 185 -3.25 1.48 3.21
CA GLY A 185 -2.53 2.66 2.76
C GLY A 185 -2.44 3.63 3.92
N ARG A 186 -1.56 4.62 3.75
CA ARG A 186 -1.31 5.68 4.73
C ARG A 186 -2.62 6.15 5.37
N GLU A 187 -2.70 6.11 6.71
CA GLU A 187 -3.85 6.63 7.45
C GLU A 187 -4.08 8.09 7.03
N ILE A 188 -5.30 8.41 6.61
CA ILE A 188 -5.66 9.76 6.16
C ILE A 188 -6.26 10.55 7.32
N ASN A 189 -7.28 10.00 7.97
CA ASN A 189 -8.05 10.66 9.02
C ASN A 189 -8.64 9.63 9.97
N ALA A 190 -9.02 10.10 11.15
CA ALA A 190 -9.74 9.33 12.16
C ALA A 190 -10.99 10.08 12.63
N VAL A 191 -12.04 9.33 12.98
CA VAL A 191 -13.30 9.84 13.53
C VAL A 191 -13.48 9.27 14.92
N LYS A 192 -13.68 10.14 15.90
CA LYS A 192 -14.05 9.74 17.27
C LYS A 192 -15.56 9.76 17.41
N LEU A 193 -16.11 8.66 17.93
CA LEU A 193 -17.55 8.49 18.15
C LEU A 193 -17.79 8.14 19.60
N THR A 194 -18.78 8.77 20.21
CA THR A 194 -19.33 8.31 21.49
C THR A 194 -20.32 7.17 21.20
N VAL A 195 -20.21 6.08 21.96
CA VAL A 195 -21.08 4.90 21.80
C VAL A 195 -22.46 5.21 22.37
N GLU A 196 -23.45 5.19 21.49
CA GLU A 196 -24.86 5.38 21.83
C GLU A 196 -25.52 4.05 22.20
N GLN A 197 -26.70 4.11 22.81
CA GLN A 197 -27.57 2.95 22.97
C GLN A 197 -28.45 2.80 21.73
N GLY A 198 -28.39 1.63 21.09
CA GLY A 198 -29.19 1.27 19.91
C GLY A 198 -30.47 0.51 20.22
#